data_AF-A0AAE4JAI6-F1
#
_entry.id   AF-A0AAE4JAI6-F1
#
_cell.length_a   1.000
_cell.length_b   1.000
_cell.length_c   1.000
_cell.angle_alpha   90.00
_cell.angle_beta   90.00
_cell.angle_gamma   90.00
#
_symmetry.space_group_name_H-M   'P 1'
#
loop_
_entity.id
_entity.type
_entity.pdbx_description
1 polymer ?
#
loop_
_entity_poly.entity_id
_entity_poly.type
_entity_poly.pdbx_seq_one_letter_code
_entity_poly.pdbx_strand_id
1 'polypeptide(L)'
;MRANAVIVAAALAAGVFATPAAADVLPDRAQAVAYLETGGTGVARAAEAALLGSPADLQAFLATGRQQAQNDDERVLVTQALTNGGPVTKRTAQKALSGTQDDVREYLAHGLAQARIADDRIAVGQAMSAGGPTVNARAQQALDGTPADVRAFLETGLQRAKDVDDRLTVDQAMAEGGPEVKAAGQAALDGTPEDVRYFLSLWWQVSVNYDAEATSVRQRLDEAKAAKAAHRTLEVKIAAGTARRIAADARTANADRLKAQQAENQRNGQAAAQADAAAQHQASEAAARAAKAKTDNDKLLADAADPALTVPNGRKASVYLLRNGGAAVKNAARAALSGSDDDVVTFVRSGLAVAQEADDRAAVSAIAADPNAGPGLRQAARDALAGPYAGVAALLRTGDYPGRDTDDRIEVNQLLAAGGPSTKSAAQKALDGTVADVREFLAHGRYVAHLIDLDVYATRTLGEGPEVVAVAQGVLDGPDSGLQHYLDVELPKARARDAFTAAHVTKVNAMVAEATALVS
;
A
#
# COMPACT_ATOMS: atom_id res chain seq x y z
N MET A 1 68.58 -9.46 9.78
CA MET A 1 68.78 -9.93 11.16
C MET A 1 67.62 -10.87 11.47
N ARG A 2 67.88 -12.19 11.39
CA ARG A 2 67.71 -13.20 12.47
C ARG A 2 66.28 -13.25 13.02
N ALA A 3 65.41 -14.10 12.46
CA ALA A 3 65.25 -15.55 12.73
C ALA A 3 64.53 -15.84 14.06
N ASN A 4 63.36 -16.48 13.99
CA ASN A 4 63.12 -17.77 14.64
C ASN A 4 61.81 -18.41 14.15
N ALA A 5 61.97 -19.57 13.53
CA ALA A 5 60.94 -20.55 13.25
C ALA A 5 60.67 -21.38 14.51
N VAL A 6 59.43 -21.82 14.70
CA VAL A 6 59.13 -23.05 15.43
C VAL A 6 58.15 -23.85 14.58
N ILE A 7 58.68 -24.95 14.04
CA ILE A 7 57.98 -26.08 13.46
C ILE A 7 57.49 -26.95 14.61
N VAL A 8 56.23 -27.35 14.60
CA VAL A 8 55.80 -28.61 15.22
C VAL A 8 54.95 -29.35 14.19
N ALA A 9 55.58 -30.32 13.54
CA ALA A 9 54.90 -31.43 12.89
C ALA A 9 54.70 -32.53 13.93
N ALA A 10 53.49 -33.07 14.02
CA ALA A 10 53.22 -34.37 14.60
C ALA A 10 52.17 -35.06 13.72
N ALA A 11 52.64 -35.98 12.88
CA ALA A 11 51.83 -36.96 12.18
C ALA A 11 52.18 -38.35 12.75
N LEU A 12 51.14 -39.15 13.05
CA LEU A 12 51.07 -40.62 13.03
C LEU A 12 49.70 -41.00 13.62
N ALA A 13 48.69 -41.17 12.77
CA ALA A 13 48.31 -42.43 12.13
C ALA A 13 47.38 -43.29 13.01
N ALA A 14 46.08 -43.13 12.77
CA ALA A 14 45.10 -44.19 12.89
C ALA A 14 44.28 -44.17 11.59
N GLY A 15 44.60 -45.10 10.69
CA GLY A 15 43.75 -45.41 9.56
C GLY A 15 42.45 -46.00 10.06
N VAL A 16 41.36 -45.28 9.85
CA VAL A 16 40.02 -45.84 9.74
C VAL A 16 39.50 -45.32 8.42
N PHE A 17 38.99 -46.21 7.59
CA PHE A 17 38.34 -45.87 6.33
C PHE A 17 37.28 -44.79 6.60
N ALA A 18 37.56 -43.52 6.25
CA ALA A 18 36.49 -42.68 5.78
C ALA A 18 35.99 -43.41 4.53
N THR A 19 34.84 -44.07 4.65
CA THR A 19 34.12 -44.56 3.49
C THR A 19 34.00 -43.37 2.53
N PRO A 20 34.19 -43.55 1.21
CA PRO A 20 34.06 -42.45 0.24
C PRO A 20 32.76 -41.63 0.45
N ALA A 21 31.72 -42.30 0.94
CA ALA A 21 30.45 -41.70 1.37
C ALA A 21 30.53 -40.57 2.40
N ALA A 22 31.51 -40.52 3.32
CA ALA A 22 31.59 -39.43 4.31
C ALA A 22 32.23 -38.15 3.75
N ALA A 23 33.15 -38.28 2.77
CA ALA A 23 33.80 -37.14 2.11
C ALA A 23 32.89 -36.46 1.08
N ASP A 24 32.04 -37.23 0.39
CA ASP A 24 31.13 -36.73 -0.65
C ASP A 24 29.92 -35.97 -0.08
N VAL A 25 29.55 -36.20 1.20
CA VAL A 25 28.35 -35.60 1.83
C VAL A 25 28.49 -34.11 2.14
N LEU A 26 29.69 -33.61 2.45
CA LEU A 26 29.90 -32.18 2.74
C LEU A 26 29.71 -31.30 1.49
N PRO A 27 30.29 -31.63 0.33
CA PRO A 27 29.95 -30.97 -0.94
C PRO A 27 28.45 -31.03 -1.27
N ASP A 28 27.80 -32.17 -1.03
CA ASP A 28 26.37 -32.36 -1.32
C ASP A 28 25.48 -31.47 -0.45
N ARG A 29 25.80 -31.34 0.86
CA ARG A 29 25.04 -30.49 1.79
C ARG A 29 25.16 -29.01 1.39
N ALA A 30 26.36 -28.56 1.06
CA ALA A 30 26.59 -27.20 0.60
C ALA A 30 25.78 -26.88 -0.68
N GLN A 31 25.71 -27.82 -1.62
CA GLN A 31 24.88 -27.67 -2.82
C GLN A 31 23.38 -27.60 -2.49
N ALA A 32 22.88 -28.48 -1.62
CA ALA A 32 21.47 -28.43 -1.22
C ALA A 32 21.12 -27.14 -0.47
N VAL A 33 22.02 -26.61 0.36
CA VAL A 33 21.84 -25.30 1.01
C VAL A 33 21.77 -24.17 -0.04
N ALA A 34 22.61 -24.18 -1.06
CA ALA A 34 22.50 -23.20 -2.15
C ALA A 34 21.11 -23.27 -2.82
N TYR A 35 20.59 -24.47 -3.10
CA TYR A 35 19.24 -24.63 -3.65
C TYR A 35 18.11 -24.25 -2.69
N LEU A 36 18.31 -24.39 -1.38
CA LEU A 36 17.37 -23.91 -0.36
C LEU A 36 17.25 -22.37 -0.38
N GLU A 37 18.33 -21.66 -0.71
CA GLU A 37 18.40 -20.20 -0.71
C GLU A 37 18.01 -19.57 -2.04
N THR A 38 18.40 -20.19 -3.16
CA THR A 38 18.26 -19.59 -4.49
C THR A 38 17.25 -20.32 -5.37
N GLY A 39 16.81 -21.51 -4.98
CA GLY A 39 15.84 -22.29 -5.74
C GLY A 39 14.44 -21.69 -5.71
N GLY A 40 13.62 -22.05 -6.70
CA GLY A 40 12.17 -21.81 -6.65
C GLY A 40 11.53 -22.53 -5.45
N THR A 41 10.27 -22.20 -5.16
CA THR A 41 9.54 -22.70 -3.98
C THR A 41 9.57 -24.23 -3.85
N GLY A 42 9.40 -24.95 -4.95
CA GLY A 42 9.46 -26.41 -5.02
C GLY A 42 10.88 -26.92 -4.80
N VAL A 43 11.87 -26.35 -5.50
CA VAL A 43 13.30 -26.73 -5.33
C VAL A 43 13.77 -26.50 -3.90
N ALA A 44 13.45 -25.35 -3.30
CA ALA A 44 13.84 -25.02 -1.93
C ALA A 44 13.20 -25.97 -0.91
N ARG A 45 11.93 -26.36 -1.11
CA ARG A 45 11.25 -27.36 -0.27
C ARG A 45 11.87 -28.74 -0.40
N ALA A 46 12.21 -29.16 -1.61
CA ALA A 46 12.87 -30.44 -1.85
C ALA A 46 14.29 -30.48 -1.25
N ALA A 47 15.04 -29.37 -1.37
CA ALA A 47 16.35 -29.21 -0.74
C ALA A 47 16.27 -29.25 0.79
N GLU A 48 15.28 -28.58 1.39
CA GLU A 48 15.01 -28.64 2.83
C GLU A 48 14.73 -30.08 3.29
N ALA A 49 13.84 -30.80 2.59
CA ALA A 49 13.53 -32.19 2.92
C ALA A 49 14.79 -33.07 2.86
N ALA A 50 15.64 -32.87 1.85
CA ALA A 50 16.89 -33.58 1.68
C ALA A 50 17.91 -33.27 2.80
N LEU A 51 18.04 -31.99 3.20
CA LEU A 51 18.95 -31.54 4.26
C LEU A 51 18.59 -32.09 5.65
N LEU A 52 17.29 -32.32 5.88
CA LEU A 52 16.73 -32.88 7.11
C LEU A 52 16.64 -34.42 7.09
N GLY A 53 16.91 -35.04 5.93
CA GLY A 53 16.88 -36.47 5.74
C GLY A 53 18.25 -37.14 5.93
N SER A 54 18.37 -38.34 5.38
CA SER A 54 19.59 -39.14 5.35
C SER A 54 20.55 -38.68 4.23
N PRO A 55 21.84 -39.10 4.27
CA PRO A 55 22.74 -38.91 3.14
C PRO A 55 22.20 -39.46 1.81
N ALA A 56 21.40 -40.53 1.84
CA ALA A 56 20.78 -41.10 0.64
C ALA A 56 19.69 -40.17 0.07
N ASP A 57 18.92 -39.49 0.93
CA ASP A 57 17.91 -38.51 0.50
C ASP A 57 18.57 -37.30 -0.17
N LEU A 58 19.72 -36.88 0.37
CA LEU A 58 20.55 -35.82 -0.20
C LEU A 58 21.08 -36.19 -1.59
N GLN A 59 21.64 -37.39 -1.74
CA GLN A 59 22.08 -37.90 -3.03
C GLN A 59 20.92 -38.04 -4.03
N ALA A 60 19.77 -38.55 -3.59
CA ALA A 60 18.59 -38.67 -4.44
C ALA A 60 18.08 -37.31 -4.93
N PHE A 61 18.07 -36.30 -4.05
CA PHE A 61 17.73 -34.93 -4.42
C PHE A 61 18.70 -34.37 -5.47
N LEU A 62 20.02 -34.49 -5.26
CA LEU A 62 21.01 -33.96 -6.19
C LEU A 62 21.04 -34.70 -7.52
N ALA A 63 20.77 -36.01 -7.51
CA ALA A 63 20.74 -36.84 -8.71
C ALA A 63 19.53 -36.54 -9.60
N THR A 64 18.32 -36.51 -9.04
CA THR A 64 17.08 -36.38 -9.83
C THR A 64 16.03 -35.46 -9.21
N GLY A 65 15.90 -35.43 -7.87
CA GLY A 65 14.84 -34.70 -7.18
C GLY A 65 14.85 -33.19 -7.45
N ARG A 66 16.02 -32.57 -7.56
CA ARG A 66 16.17 -31.15 -7.92
C ARG A 66 15.52 -30.84 -9.27
N GLN A 67 15.79 -31.66 -10.29
CA GLN A 67 15.29 -31.42 -11.63
C GLN A 67 13.76 -31.59 -11.68
N GLN A 68 13.22 -32.57 -10.95
CA GLN A 68 11.78 -32.75 -10.83
C GLN A 68 11.12 -31.54 -10.16
N ALA A 69 11.66 -31.10 -9.02
CA ALA A 69 11.15 -29.93 -8.31
C ALA A 69 11.23 -28.65 -9.17
N GLN A 70 12.31 -28.49 -9.95
CA GLN A 70 12.42 -27.39 -10.90
C GLN A 70 11.36 -27.47 -12.01
N ASN A 71 11.09 -28.67 -12.53
CA ASN A 71 10.06 -28.86 -13.55
C ASN A 71 8.66 -28.48 -13.02
N ASP A 72 8.39 -28.83 -11.77
CA ASP A 72 7.14 -28.48 -11.08
C ASP A 72 7.03 -26.96 -10.89
N ASP A 73 8.10 -26.29 -10.44
CA ASP A 73 8.16 -24.83 -10.31
C ASP A 73 7.94 -24.13 -11.65
N GLU A 74 8.59 -24.59 -12.73
CA GLU A 74 8.41 -24.08 -14.09
C GLU A 74 6.94 -24.20 -14.55
N ARG A 75 6.29 -25.35 -14.29
CA ARG A 75 4.87 -25.54 -14.60
C ARG A 75 3.96 -24.64 -13.78
N VAL A 76 4.30 -24.37 -12.52
CA VAL A 76 3.57 -23.40 -11.69
C VAL A 76 3.68 -21.99 -12.30
N LEU A 77 4.86 -21.57 -12.74
CA LEU A 77 5.04 -20.26 -13.40
C LEU A 77 4.20 -20.14 -14.67
N VAL A 78 4.16 -21.18 -15.52
CA VAL A 78 3.31 -21.16 -16.72
C VAL A 78 1.83 -21.20 -16.37
N THR A 79 1.44 -21.92 -15.31
CA THR A 79 0.05 -21.92 -14.82
C THR A 79 -0.36 -20.53 -14.31
N GLN A 80 0.53 -19.81 -13.62
CA GLN A 80 0.27 -18.43 -13.23
C GLN A 80 0.09 -17.52 -14.45
N ALA A 81 0.90 -17.69 -15.49
CA ALA A 81 0.73 -16.97 -16.76
C ALA A 81 -0.62 -17.30 -17.44
N LEU A 82 -1.07 -18.57 -17.36
CA LEU A 82 -2.39 -18.99 -17.85
C LEU A 82 -3.55 -18.36 -17.07
N THR A 83 -3.42 -18.21 -15.75
CA THR A 83 -4.48 -17.63 -14.91
C THR A 83 -4.55 -16.11 -15.06
N ASN A 84 -3.39 -15.44 -15.02
CA ASN A 84 -3.30 -13.98 -14.83
C ASN A 84 -2.92 -13.21 -16.12
N GLY A 85 -2.49 -13.90 -17.18
CA GLY A 85 -2.02 -13.26 -18.41
C GLY A 85 -3.13 -12.67 -19.29
N GLY A 86 -2.74 -11.89 -20.30
CA GLY A 86 -3.65 -11.45 -21.35
C GLY A 86 -4.04 -12.59 -22.30
N PRO A 87 -4.98 -12.35 -23.24
CA PRO A 87 -5.53 -13.39 -24.11
C PRO A 87 -4.48 -14.22 -24.88
N VAL A 88 -3.40 -13.59 -25.35
CA VAL A 88 -2.31 -14.27 -26.05
C VAL A 88 -1.51 -15.10 -25.05
N THR A 89 -1.11 -14.51 -23.92
CA THR A 89 -0.38 -15.20 -22.84
C THR A 89 -1.13 -16.45 -22.37
N LYS A 90 -2.44 -16.38 -22.17
CA LYS A 90 -3.26 -17.53 -21.76
C LYS A 90 -3.22 -18.65 -22.79
N ARG A 91 -3.42 -18.31 -24.06
CA ARG A 91 -3.43 -19.29 -25.16
C ARG A 91 -2.07 -19.98 -25.31
N THR A 92 -0.97 -19.21 -25.28
CA THR A 92 0.38 -19.75 -25.44
C THR A 92 0.83 -20.56 -24.21
N ALA A 93 0.46 -20.12 -23.00
CA ALA A 93 0.71 -20.88 -21.77
C ALA A 93 -0.03 -22.24 -21.77
N GLN A 94 -1.31 -22.26 -22.19
CA GLN A 94 -2.06 -23.51 -22.33
C GLN A 94 -1.39 -24.47 -23.30
N LYS A 95 -0.92 -23.97 -24.45
CA LYS A 95 -0.20 -24.78 -25.44
C LYS A 95 1.07 -25.38 -24.83
N ALA A 96 1.86 -24.59 -24.10
CA ALA A 96 3.07 -25.06 -23.44
C ALA A 96 2.78 -26.13 -22.37
N LEU A 97 1.75 -25.94 -21.53
CA LEU A 97 1.37 -26.90 -20.49
C LEU A 97 0.86 -28.24 -21.04
N SER A 98 0.21 -28.21 -22.21
CA SER A 98 -0.23 -29.41 -22.94
C SER A 98 0.90 -30.14 -23.65
N GLY A 99 2.10 -29.57 -23.71
CA GLY A 99 3.29 -30.16 -24.32
C GLY A 99 4.21 -30.86 -23.32
N THR A 100 5.45 -31.05 -23.77
CA THR A 100 6.57 -31.61 -23.00
C THR A 100 7.17 -30.60 -22.02
N GLN A 101 8.10 -31.04 -21.16
CA GLN A 101 8.82 -30.10 -20.29
C GLN A 101 9.70 -29.11 -21.09
N ASP A 102 10.22 -29.53 -22.24
CA ASP A 102 11.00 -28.63 -23.09
C ASP A 102 10.13 -27.53 -23.70
N ASP A 103 8.86 -27.83 -24.00
CA ASP A 103 7.88 -26.81 -24.43
C ASP A 103 7.59 -25.79 -23.31
N VAL A 104 7.53 -26.23 -22.05
CA VAL A 104 7.39 -25.36 -20.87
C VAL A 104 8.59 -24.43 -20.73
N ARG A 105 9.81 -24.96 -20.87
CA ARG A 105 11.04 -24.15 -20.76
C ARG A 105 11.22 -23.18 -21.90
N GLU A 106 10.98 -23.61 -23.14
CA GLU A 106 11.03 -22.75 -24.32
C GLU A 106 10.02 -21.60 -24.20
N TYR A 107 8.82 -21.90 -23.69
CA TYR A 107 7.84 -20.88 -23.41
C TYR A 107 8.33 -19.88 -22.33
N LEU A 108 8.89 -20.34 -21.22
CA LEU A 108 9.42 -19.44 -20.20
C LEU A 108 10.61 -18.61 -20.68
N ALA A 109 11.49 -19.18 -21.51
CA ALA A 109 12.67 -18.51 -22.05
C ALA A 109 12.32 -17.42 -23.07
N HIS A 110 11.38 -17.70 -23.98
CA HIS A 110 11.11 -16.84 -25.13
C HIS A 110 9.62 -16.56 -25.36
N GLY A 111 8.78 -17.59 -25.27
CA GLY A 111 7.36 -17.49 -25.63
C GLY A 111 6.55 -16.53 -24.74
N LEU A 112 6.81 -16.49 -23.43
CA LEU A 112 6.09 -15.65 -22.48
C LEU A 112 6.35 -14.16 -22.74
N ALA A 113 7.60 -13.80 -23.02
CA ALA A 113 7.96 -12.42 -23.34
C ALA A 113 7.25 -11.96 -24.62
N GLN A 114 7.27 -12.79 -25.67
CA GLN A 114 6.58 -12.49 -26.94
C GLN A 114 5.06 -12.37 -26.76
N ALA A 115 4.46 -13.27 -25.98
CA ALA A 115 3.03 -13.23 -25.70
C ALA A 115 2.62 -11.97 -24.94
N ARG A 116 3.41 -11.55 -23.93
CA ARG A 116 3.19 -10.31 -23.20
C ARG A 116 3.30 -9.07 -24.10
N ILE A 117 4.27 -9.02 -25.01
CA ILE A 117 4.41 -7.92 -25.98
C ILE A 117 3.17 -7.84 -26.88
N ALA A 118 2.65 -8.98 -27.32
CA ALA A 118 1.43 -9.02 -28.12
C ALA A 118 0.21 -8.54 -27.32
N ASP A 119 0.07 -8.98 -26.07
CA ASP A 119 -1.01 -8.53 -25.17
C ASP A 119 -0.91 -7.03 -24.86
N ASP A 120 0.29 -6.49 -24.62
CA ASP A 120 0.49 -5.05 -24.39
C ASP A 120 0.07 -4.24 -25.63
N ARG A 121 0.45 -4.67 -26.84
CA ARG A 121 0.02 -4.01 -28.09
C ARG A 121 -1.49 -4.07 -28.28
N ILE A 122 -2.14 -5.17 -27.90
CA ILE A 122 -3.61 -5.27 -27.88
C ILE A 122 -4.20 -4.27 -26.89
N ALA A 123 -3.65 -4.17 -25.68
CA ALA A 123 -4.12 -3.23 -24.66
C ALA A 123 -3.97 -1.77 -25.12
N VAL A 124 -2.89 -1.42 -25.82
CA VAL A 124 -2.73 -0.10 -26.43
C VAL A 124 -3.77 0.14 -27.54
N GLY A 125 -4.02 -0.84 -28.41
CA GLY A 125 -5.08 -0.73 -29.42
C GLY A 125 -6.47 -0.55 -28.82
N GLN A 126 -6.77 -1.21 -27.70
CA GLN A 126 -8.01 -1.00 -26.94
C GLN A 126 -8.07 0.41 -26.33
N ALA A 127 -6.96 0.89 -25.78
CA ALA A 127 -6.86 2.25 -25.25
C ALA A 127 -7.07 3.31 -26.34
N MET A 128 -6.59 3.08 -27.57
CA MET A 128 -6.86 3.95 -28.72
C MET A 128 -8.35 3.95 -29.09
N SER A 129 -8.98 2.78 -29.15
CA SER A 129 -10.40 2.68 -29.53
C SER A 129 -11.33 3.40 -28.56
N ALA A 130 -10.95 3.51 -27.28
CA ALA A 130 -11.73 4.16 -26.24
C ALA A 130 -11.23 5.58 -25.90
N GLY A 131 -10.09 6.00 -26.45
CA GLY A 131 -9.37 7.21 -26.05
C GLY A 131 -9.71 8.43 -26.90
N GLY A 132 -9.32 9.60 -26.38
CA GLY A 132 -9.39 10.86 -27.10
C GLY A 132 -8.19 11.10 -28.03
N PRO A 133 -8.12 12.28 -28.68
CA PRO A 133 -7.08 12.61 -29.64
C PRO A 133 -5.65 12.48 -29.10
N THR A 134 -5.42 12.86 -27.84
CA THR A 134 -4.08 12.78 -27.22
C THR A 134 -3.72 11.34 -26.91
N VAL A 135 -4.64 10.56 -26.35
CA VAL A 135 -4.44 9.11 -26.17
C VAL A 135 -4.10 8.45 -27.51
N ASN A 136 -4.84 8.76 -28.57
CA ASN A 136 -4.63 8.18 -29.90
C ASN A 136 -3.25 8.52 -30.47
N ALA A 137 -2.85 9.79 -30.40
CA ALA A 137 -1.54 10.22 -30.89
C ALA A 137 -0.37 9.58 -30.11
N ARG A 138 -0.47 9.54 -28.77
CA ARG A 138 0.57 8.97 -27.90
C ARG A 138 0.64 7.45 -27.98
N ALA A 139 -0.50 6.79 -28.10
CA ALA A 139 -0.58 5.35 -28.31
C ALA A 139 0.01 4.95 -29.67
N GLN A 140 -0.29 5.69 -30.74
CA GLN A 140 0.30 5.46 -32.06
C GLN A 140 1.84 5.60 -32.00
N GLN A 141 2.34 6.66 -31.38
CA GLN A 141 3.77 6.84 -31.15
C GLN A 141 4.40 5.65 -30.40
N ALA A 142 3.70 5.11 -29.38
CA ALA A 142 4.17 3.95 -28.64
C ALA A 142 4.17 2.66 -29.50
N LEU A 143 3.15 2.46 -30.35
CA LEU A 143 3.06 1.30 -31.25
C LEU A 143 4.13 1.31 -32.35
N ASP A 144 4.52 2.49 -32.82
CA ASP A 144 5.60 2.70 -33.79
C ASP A 144 6.99 2.53 -33.18
N GLY A 145 7.07 2.52 -31.84
CA GLY A 145 8.29 2.33 -31.06
C GLY A 145 8.60 0.88 -30.71
N THR A 146 9.44 0.74 -29.70
CA THR A 146 9.89 -0.54 -29.13
C THR A 146 8.86 -1.12 -28.16
N PRO A 147 8.96 -2.41 -27.79
CA PRO A 147 8.13 -2.96 -26.72
C PRO A 147 8.22 -2.21 -25.39
N ALA A 148 9.38 -1.60 -25.09
CA ALA A 148 9.55 -0.78 -23.90
C ALA A 148 8.72 0.51 -23.98
N ASP A 149 8.58 1.10 -25.17
CA ASP A 149 7.74 2.29 -25.39
C ASP A 149 6.25 1.97 -25.20
N VAL A 150 5.80 0.82 -25.71
CA VAL A 150 4.43 0.30 -25.49
C VAL A 150 4.15 0.14 -23.99
N ARG A 151 5.07 -0.47 -23.25
CA ARG A 151 4.90 -0.66 -21.81
C ARG A 151 4.96 0.66 -21.03
N ALA A 152 5.89 1.54 -21.34
CA ALA A 152 5.99 2.85 -20.71
C ALA A 152 4.72 3.69 -20.92
N PHE A 153 4.11 3.57 -22.10
CA PHE A 153 2.80 4.16 -22.38
C PHE A 153 1.73 3.54 -21.48
N LEU A 154 1.58 2.22 -21.43
CA LEU A 154 0.55 1.59 -20.57
C LEU A 154 0.72 1.90 -19.08
N GLU A 155 1.95 1.93 -18.57
CA GLU A 155 2.23 2.13 -17.15
C GLU A 155 2.00 3.58 -16.69
N THR A 156 2.41 4.57 -17.49
CA THR A 156 2.32 5.98 -17.08
C THR A 156 1.85 6.93 -18.18
N GLY A 157 2.14 6.65 -19.44
CA GLY A 157 1.80 7.53 -20.56
C GLY A 157 0.29 7.64 -20.83
N LEU A 158 -0.45 6.54 -20.67
CA LEU A 158 -1.87 6.45 -20.95
C LEU A 158 -2.66 7.35 -20.00
N GLN A 159 -2.36 7.28 -18.70
CA GLN A 159 -3.03 8.10 -17.70
C GLN A 159 -2.77 9.59 -17.96
N ARG A 160 -1.52 10.00 -18.22
CA ARG A 160 -1.20 11.40 -18.58
C ARG A 160 -1.92 11.85 -19.85
N ALA A 161 -2.01 10.99 -20.86
CA ALA A 161 -2.70 11.31 -22.10
C ALA A 161 -4.21 11.48 -21.88
N LYS A 162 -4.82 10.62 -21.05
CA LYS A 162 -6.22 10.77 -20.61
C LYS A 162 -6.42 12.08 -19.87
N ASP A 163 -5.53 12.46 -18.95
CA ASP A 163 -5.65 13.70 -18.19
C ASP A 163 -5.60 14.94 -19.10
N VAL A 164 -4.82 14.88 -20.19
CA VAL A 164 -4.82 15.95 -21.22
C VAL A 164 -6.13 15.94 -22.01
N ASP A 165 -6.63 14.79 -22.44
CA ASP A 165 -7.91 14.69 -23.15
C ASP A 165 -9.10 15.13 -22.28
N ASP A 166 -9.09 14.82 -20.98
CA ASP A 166 -10.09 15.28 -20.01
C ASP A 166 -10.09 16.82 -19.95
N ARG A 167 -8.91 17.46 -19.85
CA ARG A 167 -8.80 18.93 -19.87
C ARG A 167 -9.32 19.54 -21.18
N LEU A 168 -8.99 18.94 -22.32
CA LEU A 168 -9.53 19.36 -23.62
C LEU A 168 -11.06 19.25 -23.68
N THR A 169 -11.62 18.21 -23.05
CA THR A 169 -13.07 18.03 -22.96
C THR A 169 -13.71 19.14 -22.10
N VAL A 170 -13.04 19.56 -21.02
CA VAL A 170 -13.49 20.71 -20.23
C VAL A 170 -13.42 22.01 -21.03
N ASP A 171 -12.34 22.25 -21.78
CA ASP A 171 -12.22 23.42 -22.65
C ASP A 171 -13.37 23.51 -23.67
N GLN A 172 -13.73 22.39 -24.28
CA GLN A 172 -14.86 22.30 -25.21
C GLN A 172 -16.19 22.59 -24.51
N ALA A 173 -16.41 21.98 -23.34
CA ALA A 173 -17.61 22.23 -22.54
C ALA A 173 -17.76 23.71 -22.16
N MET A 174 -16.66 24.40 -21.83
CA MET A 174 -16.67 25.83 -21.53
C MET A 174 -16.93 26.70 -22.78
N ALA A 175 -16.45 26.29 -23.96
CA ALA A 175 -16.67 27.03 -25.20
C ALA A 175 -18.16 27.06 -25.59
N GLU A 176 -18.85 25.93 -25.40
CA GLU A 176 -20.28 25.76 -25.72
C GLU A 176 -21.20 26.18 -24.57
N GLY A 177 -20.71 26.13 -23.34
CA GLY A 177 -21.46 26.37 -22.11
C GLY A 177 -21.78 27.84 -21.82
N GLY A 178 -22.75 28.05 -20.94
CA GLY A 178 -23.09 29.35 -20.40
C GLY A 178 -22.15 29.79 -19.26
N PRO A 179 -22.48 30.90 -18.58
CA PRO A 179 -21.66 31.43 -17.49
C PRO A 179 -21.37 30.43 -16.36
N GLU A 180 -22.33 29.58 -16.00
CA GLU A 180 -22.16 28.63 -14.89
C GLU A 180 -21.22 27.48 -15.30
N VAL A 181 -21.35 26.95 -16.53
CA VAL A 181 -20.41 25.94 -17.06
C VAL A 181 -19.00 26.51 -17.17
N LYS A 182 -18.85 27.75 -17.63
CA LYS A 182 -17.53 28.41 -17.73
C LYS A 182 -16.87 28.58 -16.38
N ALA A 183 -17.62 29.03 -15.37
CA ALA A 183 -17.08 29.20 -14.02
C ALA A 183 -16.68 27.87 -13.38
N ALA A 184 -17.54 26.85 -13.48
CA ALA A 184 -17.27 25.52 -12.92
C ALA A 184 -16.12 24.81 -13.66
N GLY A 185 -16.07 24.91 -14.99
CA GLY A 185 -14.99 24.35 -15.82
C GLY A 185 -13.64 24.99 -15.51
N GLN A 186 -13.59 26.33 -15.37
CA GLN A 186 -12.36 27.02 -15.00
C GLN A 186 -11.86 26.58 -13.61
N ALA A 187 -12.75 26.49 -12.63
CA ALA A 187 -12.40 26.02 -11.29
C ALA A 187 -11.82 24.60 -11.31
N ALA A 188 -12.33 23.72 -12.19
CA ALA A 188 -11.80 22.37 -12.35
C ALA A 188 -10.41 22.36 -13.02
N LEU A 189 -10.18 23.21 -14.03
CA LEU A 189 -8.89 23.32 -14.72
C LEU A 189 -7.78 23.93 -13.85
N ASP A 190 -8.15 24.78 -12.90
CA ASP A 190 -7.25 25.36 -11.89
C ASP A 190 -6.88 24.34 -10.79
N GLY A 191 -7.62 23.22 -10.70
CA GLY A 191 -7.42 22.13 -9.76
C GLY A 191 -6.54 20.97 -10.27
N THR A 192 -6.72 19.80 -9.65
CA THR A 192 -5.99 18.57 -10.00
C THR A 192 -6.68 17.79 -11.14
N PRO A 193 -6.04 16.78 -11.76
CA PRO A 193 -6.71 15.91 -12.72
C PRO A 193 -7.98 15.25 -12.18
N GLU A 194 -8.02 14.95 -10.87
CA GLU A 194 -9.20 14.43 -10.20
C GLU A 194 -10.34 15.46 -10.18
N ASP A 195 -10.04 16.75 -10.02
CA ASP A 195 -11.04 17.83 -10.08
C ASP A 195 -11.63 17.97 -11.49
N VAL A 196 -10.80 17.85 -12.52
CA VAL A 196 -11.22 17.82 -13.93
C VAL A 196 -12.18 16.65 -14.18
N ARG A 197 -11.83 15.45 -13.73
CA ARG A 197 -12.67 14.25 -13.89
C ARG A 197 -13.98 14.35 -13.12
N TYR A 198 -13.93 14.90 -11.91
CA TYR A 198 -15.12 15.12 -11.09
C TYR A 198 -16.05 16.17 -11.72
N PHE A 199 -15.49 17.19 -12.37
CA PHE A 199 -16.28 18.09 -13.19
C PHE A 199 -16.97 17.36 -14.34
N LEU A 200 -16.23 16.60 -15.14
CA LEU A 200 -16.80 15.89 -16.28
C LEU A 200 -17.85 14.84 -15.88
N SER A 201 -17.67 14.17 -14.74
CA SER A 201 -18.59 13.10 -14.31
C SER A 201 -19.87 13.62 -13.66
N LEU A 202 -19.82 14.77 -12.98
CA LEU A 202 -20.94 15.27 -12.18
C LEU A 202 -21.23 16.75 -12.41
N TRP A 203 -20.23 17.63 -12.19
CA TRP A 203 -20.49 19.08 -12.13
C TRP A 203 -20.75 19.74 -13.47
N TRP A 204 -20.32 19.14 -14.57
CA TRP A 204 -20.65 19.60 -15.91
C TRP A 204 -22.18 19.60 -16.09
N GLN A 205 -22.85 18.50 -15.75
CA GLN A 205 -24.30 18.43 -15.88
C GLN A 205 -25.03 19.36 -14.88
N VAL A 206 -24.49 19.51 -13.66
CA VAL A 206 -25.03 20.46 -12.68
C VAL A 206 -24.97 21.90 -13.22
N SER A 207 -23.82 22.30 -13.75
CA SER A 207 -23.62 23.66 -14.29
C SER A 207 -24.41 23.90 -15.58
N VAL A 208 -24.56 22.92 -16.46
CA VAL A 208 -25.47 22.99 -17.62
C VAL A 208 -26.93 23.22 -17.16
N ASN A 209 -27.37 22.49 -16.13
CA ASN A 209 -28.71 22.66 -15.58
C ASN A 209 -28.90 24.06 -14.97
N TYR A 210 -27.87 24.62 -14.33
CA TYR A 210 -27.90 25.97 -13.78
C TYR A 210 -28.00 27.04 -14.89
N ASP A 211 -27.26 26.89 -15.98
CA ASP A 211 -27.37 27.78 -17.15
C ASP A 211 -28.78 27.71 -17.78
N ALA A 212 -29.34 26.50 -17.90
CA ALA A 212 -30.69 26.29 -18.43
C ALA A 212 -31.78 26.90 -17.53
N GLU A 213 -31.66 26.73 -16.21
CA GLU A 213 -32.54 27.33 -15.22
C GLU A 213 -32.49 28.86 -15.30
N ALA A 214 -31.29 29.44 -15.23
CA ALA A 214 -31.11 30.88 -15.25
C ALA A 214 -31.66 31.51 -16.55
N THR A 215 -31.48 30.83 -17.69
CA THR A 215 -32.03 31.25 -18.98
C THR A 215 -33.56 31.19 -18.99
N SER A 216 -34.14 30.09 -18.53
CA SER A 216 -35.59 29.89 -18.52
C SER A 216 -36.29 30.88 -17.57
N VAL A 217 -35.70 31.15 -16.40
CA VAL A 217 -36.23 32.13 -15.45
C VAL A 217 -36.13 33.55 -16.02
N ARG A 218 -35.01 33.89 -16.68
CA ARG A 218 -34.84 35.20 -17.34
C ARG A 218 -35.87 35.41 -18.44
N GLN A 219 -36.11 34.40 -19.29
CA GLN A 219 -37.14 34.48 -20.32
C GLN A 219 -38.53 34.79 -19.71
N ARG A 220 -38.90 34.12 -18.62
CA ARG A 220 -40.18 34.38 -17.93
C ARG A 220 -40.23 35.77 -17.30
N LEU A 221 -39.11 36.28 -16.79
CA LEU A 221 -39.02 37.66 -16.32
C LEU A 221 -39.24 38.66 -17.47
N ASP A 222 -38.63 38.43 -18.63
CA ASP A 222 -38.78 39.31 -19.79
C ASP A 222 -40.21 39.27 -20.36
N GLU A 223 -40.84 38.10 -20.40
CA GLU A 223 -42.26 37.94 -20.73
C GLU A 223 -43.16 38.70 -19.74
N ALA A 224 -42.87 38.63 -18.44
CA ALA A 224 -43.60 39.38 -17.42
C ALA A 224 -43.45 40.90 -17.62
N LYS A 225 -42.25 41.39 -17.96
CA LYS A 225 -41.98 42.80 -18.27
C LYS A 225 -42.78 43.26 -19.49
N ALA A 226 -42.76 42.48 -20.57
CA ALA A 226 -43.50 42.78 -21.80
C ALA A 226 -45.02 42.79 -21.55
N ALA A 227 -45.55 41.81 -20.82
CA ALA A 227 -46.96 41.75 -20.45
C ALA A 227 -47.38 42.93 -19.56
N LYS A 228 -46.53 43.37 -18.63
CA LYS A 228 -46.79 44.55 -17.80
C LYS A 228 -46.85 45.83 -18.65
N ALA A 229 -45.92 46.00 -19.58
CA ALA A 229 -45.94 47.13 -20.52
C ALA A 229 -47.20 47.13 -21.42
N ALA A 230 -47.77 45.96 -21.71
CA ALA A 230 -49.00 45.80 -22.47
C ALA A 230 -50.28 45.80 -21.61
N HIS A 231 -50.20 46.08 -20.30
CA HIS A 231 -51.32 46.04 -19.35
C HIS A 231 -52.05 44.68 -19.26
N ARG A 232 -51.35 43.56 -19.49
CA ARG A 232 -51.92 42.20 -19.47
C ARG A 232 -51.67 41.49 -18.14
N THR A 233 -52.40 41.88 -17.10
CA THR A 233 -52.16 41.43 -15.71
C THR A 233 -52.17 39.90 -15.52
N LEU A 234 -53.02 39.16 -16.26
CA LEU A 234 -53.05 37.70 -16.15
C LEU A 234 -51.77 37.05 -16.70
N GLU A 235 -51.23 37.55 -17.81
CA GLU A 235 -49.97 37.07 -18.39
C GLU A 235 -48.78 37.31 -17.46
N VAL A 236 -48.74 38.48 -16.79
CA VAL A 236 -47.73 38.77 -15.75
C VAL A 236 -47.78 37.74 -14.62
N LYS A 237 -48.97 37.43 -14.11
CA LYS A 237 -49.17 36.43 -13.05
C LYS A 237 -48.71 35.03 -13.48
N ILE A 238 -49.03 34.63 -14.71
CA ILE A 238 -48.63 33.33 -15.27
C ILE A 238 -47.11 33.26 -15.40
N ALA A 239 -46.48 34.27 -15.99
CA ALA A 239 -45.03 34.30 -16.18
C ALA A 239 -44.27 34.26 -14.84
N ALA A 240 -44.67 35.09 -13.87
CA ALA A 240 -44.09 35.08 -12.52
C ALA A 240 -44.35 33.77 -11.76
N GLY A 241 -45.50 33.12 -11.96
CA GLY A 241 -45.80 31.80 -11.40
C GLY A 241 -44.92 30.70 -12.00
N THR A 242 -44.71 30.73 -13.31
CA THR A 242 -43.85 29.78 -14.03
C THR A 242 -42.38 29.95 -13.65
N ALA A 243 -41.88 31.19 -13.54
CA ALA A 243 -40.52 31.47 -13.07
C ALA A 243 -40.26 30.87 -11.67
N ARG A 244 -41.21 31.02 -10.75
CA ARG A 244 -41.15 30.40 -9.41
C ARG A 244 -41.11 28.87 -9.47
N ARG A 245 -41.93 28.27 -10.34
CA ARG A 245 -41.98 26.79 -10.49
C ARG A 245 -40.65 26.24 -11.01
N ILE A 246 -40.09 26.84 -12.07
CA ILE A 246 -38.79 26.44 -12.64
C ILE A 246 -37.70 26.41 -11.55
N ALA A 247 -37.61 27.48 -10.75
CA ALA A 247 -36.63 27.56 -9.66
C ALA A 247 -36.88 26.53 -8.54
N ALA A 248 -38.14 26.19 -8.26
CA ALA A 248 -38.48 25.18 -7.26
C ALA A 248 -38.14 23.75 -7.75
N ASP A 249 -38.42 23.45 -9.01
CA ASP A 249 -38.13 22.16 -9.63
C ASP A 249 -36.62 21.91 -9.69
N ALA A 250 -35.84 22.93 -10.08
CA ALA A 250 -34.37 22.86 -10.10
C ALA A 250 -33.76 22.58 -8.71
N ARG A 251 -34.31 23.19 -7.65
CA ARG A 251 -33.89 22.90 -6.26
C ARG A 251 -34.17 21.47 -5.86
N THR A 252 -35.32 20.95 -6.27
CA THR A 252 -35.72 19.56 -5.99
C THR A 252 -34.76 18.60 -6.67
N ALA A 253 -34.46 18.83 -7.95
CA ALA A 253 -33.49 18.04 -8.71
C ALA A 253 -32.09 18.05 -8.07
N ASN A 254 -31.62 19.21 -7.60
CA ASN A 254 -30.33 19.31 -6.91
C ASN A 254 -30.33 18.54 -5.57
N ALA A 255 -31.40 18.63 -4.80
CA ALA A 255 -31.55 17.89 -3.55
C ALA A 255 -31.56 16.37 -3.77
N ASP A 256 -32.23 15.89 -4.82
CA ASP A 256 -32.28 14.46 -5.14
C ASP A 256 -30.93 13.93 -5.66
N ARG A 257 -30.19 14.73 -6.45
CA ARG A 257 -28.80 14.42 -6.81
C ARG A 257 -27.92 14.25 -5.57
N LEU A 258 -28.00 15.19 -4.62
CA LEU A 258 -27.23 15.15 -3.38
C LEU A 258 -27.54 13.92 -2.53
N LYS A 259 -28.82 13.52 -2.44
CA LYS A 259 -29.20 12.27 -1.76
C LYS A 259 -28.59 11.04 -2.44
N ALA A 260 -28.60 11.00 -3.77
CA ALA A 260 -28.00 9.90 -4.52
C ALA A 260 -26.49 9.81 -4.28
N GLN A 261 -25.80 10.96 -4.33
CA GLN A 261 -24.37 11.07 -4.06
C GLN A 261 -24.04 10.65 -2.61
N GLN A 262 -24.84 11.08 -1.64
CA GLN A 262 -24.67 10.66 -0.24
C GLN A 262 -24.79 9.13 -0.10
N ALA A 263 -25.80 8.51 -0.72
CA ALA A 263 -25.98 7.07 -0.68
C ALA A 263 -24.81 6.30 -1.33
N GLU A 264 -24.23 6.85 -2.39
CA GLU A 264 -23.03 6.29 -3.03
C GLU A 264 -21.79 6.41 -2.13
N ASN A 265 -21.55 7.59 -1.56
CA ASN A 265 -20.43 7.83 -0.65
C ASN A 265 -20.49 6.91 0.59
N GLN A 266 -21.67 6.67 1.14
CA GLN A 266 -21.86 5.71 2.24
C GLN A 266 -21.52 4.28 1.85
N ARG A 267 -21.93 3.83 0.66
CA ARG A 267 -21.59 2.49 0.16
C ARG A 267 -20.09 2.35 -0.04
N ASN A 268 -19.44 3.37 -0.58
CA ASN A 268 -17.99 3.39 -0.78
C ASN A 268 -17.24 3.36 0.56
N GLY A 269 -17.70 4.13 1.55
CA GLY A 269 -17.17 4.11 2.93
C GLY A 269 -17.27 2.72 3.56
N GLN A 270 -18.45 2.10 3.51
CA GLN A 270 -18.67 0.75 4.05
C GLN A 270 -17.80 -0.32 3.35
N ALA A 271 -17.64 -0.24 2.02
CA ALA A 271 -16.78 -1.15 1.28
C ALA A 271 -15.30 -0.97 1.67
N ALA A 272 -14.85 0.27 1.86
CA ALA A 272 -13.50 0.56 2.34
C ALA A 272 -13.27 0.03 3.76
N ALA A 273 -14.25 0.17 4.65
CA ALA A 273 -14.15 -0.36 6.02
C ALA A 273 -14.05 -1.89 6.04
N GLN A 274 -14.80 -2.59 5.18
CA GLN A 274 -14.72 -4.04 5.03
C GLN A 274 -13.34 -4.48 4.50
N ALA A 275 -12.80 -3.76 3.52
CA ALA A 275 -11.47 -4.05 2.97
C ALA A 275 -10.36 -3.85 4.03
N ASP A 276 -10.45 -2.78 4.82
CA ASP A 276 -9.49 -2.51 5.90
C ASP A 276 -9.55 -3.59 6.98
N ALA A 277 -10.75 -3.98 7.43
CA ALA A 277 -10.93 -5.06 8.38
C ALA A 277 -10.35 -6.41 7.87
N ALA A 278 -10.53 -6.71 6.58
CA ALA A 278 -9.94 -7.90 5.97
C ALA A 278 -8.40 -7.85 5.93
N ALA A 279 -7.82 -6.69 5.61
CA ALA A 279 -6.38 -6.49 5.60
C ALA A 279 -5.79 -6.62 7.02
N GLN A 280 -6.43 -6.03 8.02
CA GLN A 280 -6.03 -6.15 9.43
C GLN A 280 -6.10 -7.61 9.91
N HIS A 281 -7.15 -8.35 9.55
CA HIS A 281 -7.27 -9.76 9.89
C HIS A 281 -6.13 -10.59 9.28
N GLN A 282 -5.83 -10.39 7.98
CA GLN A 282 -4.74 -11.07 7.30
C GLN A 282 -3.37 -10.76 7.94
N ALA A 283 -3.13 -9.50 8.31
CA ALA A 283 -1.91 -9.09 8.99
C ALA A 283 -1.77 -9.77 10.37
N SER A 284 -2.86 -9.82 11.14
CA SER A 284 -2.92 -10.49 12.45
C SER A 284 -2.64 -11.98 12.33
N GLU A 285 -3.26 -12.67 11.38
CA GLU A 285 -2.98 -14.09 11.13
C GLU A 285 -1.53 -14.33 10.69
N ALA A 286 -0.97 -13.46 9.85
CA ALA A 286 0.43 -13.56 9.43
C ALA A 286 1.38 -13.38 10.61
N ALA A 287 1.11 -12.42 11.48
CA ALA A 287 1.86 -12.21 12.72
C ALA A 287 1.75 -13.42 13.67
N ALA A 288 0.55 -13.97 13.84
CA ALA A 288 0.33 -15.17 14.66
C ALA A 288 1.08 -16.39 14.11
N ARG A 289 1.07 -16.60 12.79
CA ARG A 289 1.85 -17.66 12.13
C ARG A 289 3.35 -17.48 12.33
N ALA A 290 3.87 -16.24 12.18
CA ALA A 290 5.28 -15.94 12.41
C ALA A 290 5.70 -16.17 13.87
N ALA A 291 4.88 -15.73 14.83
CA ALA A 291 5.12 -15.94 16.26
C ALA A 291 5.09 -17.42 16.65
N LYS A 292 4.16 -18.19 16.07
CA LYS A 292 4.12 -19.64 16.23
C LYS A 292 5.37 -20.31 15.67
N ALA A 293 5.78 -19.97 14.43
CA ALA A 293 6.97 -20.54 13.81
C ALA A 293 8.23 -20.25 14.64
N LYS A 294 8.35 -19.05 15.22
CA LYS A 294 9.43 -18.71 16.15
C LYS A 294 9.39 -19.58 17.40
N THR A 295 8.23 -19.69 18.06
CA THR A 295 8.06 -20.52 19.26
C THR A 295 8.41 -21.98 19.00
N ASP A 296 7.97 -22.53 17.87
CA ASP A 296 8.29 -23.91 17.47
C ASP A 296 9.80 -24.09 17.25
N ASN A 297 10.48 -23.09 16.68
CA ASN A 297 11.94 -23.09 16.52
C ASN A 297 12.69 -22.97 17.85
N ASP A 298 12.25 -22.11 18.76
CA ASP A 298 12.84 -21.95 20.09
C ASP A 298 12.73 -23.27 20.88
N LYS A 299 11.61 -24.00 20.72
CA LYS A 299 11.46 -25.34 21.28
C LYS A 299 12.44 -26.35 20.68
N LEU A 300 12.64 -26.35 19.36
CA LEU A 300 13.65 -27.21 18.72
C LEU A 300 15.05 -26.96 19.31
N LEU A 301 15.43 -25.70 19.51
CA LEU A 301 16.71 -25.32 20.10
C LEU A 301 16.80 -25.74 21.58
N ALA A 302 15.72 -25.63 22.35
CA ALA A 302 15.68 -26.10 23.74
C ALA A 302 15.82 -27.62 23.83
N ASP A 303 15.08 -28.37 23.01
CA ASP A 303 15.14 -29.83 22.94
C ASP A 303 16.52 -30.32 22.47
N ALA A 304 17.24 -29.52 21.67
CA ALA A 304 18.59 -29.81 21.19
C ALA A 304 19.66 -29.84 22.31
N ALA A 305 19.30 -29.48 23.55
CA ALA A 305 20.15 -29.71 24.73
C ALA A 305 20.34 -31.20 25.06
N ASP A 306 19.39 -32.06 24.66
CA ASP A 306 19.60 -33.51 24.67
C ASP A 306 20.60 -33.90 23.56
N PRO A 307 21.73 -34.55 23.89
CA PRO A 307 22.70 -35.01 22.90
C PRO A 307 22.11 -35.85 21.76
N ALA A 308 21.04 -36.62 22.01
CA ALA A 308 20.36 -37.41 20.98
C ALA A 308 19.56 -36.55 19.99
N LEU A 309 19.16 -35.34 20.40
CA LEU A 309 18.36 -34.41 19.61
C LEU A 309 19.17 -33.23 19.05
N THR A 310 20.40 -33.01 19.51
CA THR A 310 21.22 -31.85 19.13
C THR A 310 21.34 -31.70 17.61
N VAL A 311 21.70 -32.77 16.90
CA VAL A 311 21.87 -32.73 15.44
C VAL A 311 20.53 -32.62 14.70
N PRO A 312 19.54 -33.51 14.89
CA PRO A 312 18.30 -33.45 14.12
C PRO A 312 17.50 -32.16 14.37
N ASN A 313 17.42 -31.68 15.62
CA ASN A 313 16.73 -30.43 15.93
C ASN A 313 17.58 -29.20 15.56
N GLY A 314 18.91 -29.27 15.71
CA GLY A 314 19.83 -28.21 15.28
C GLY A 314 19.74 -27.95 13.77
N ARG A 315 19.62 -28.99 12.94
CA ARG A 315 19.40 -28.84 11.49
C ARG A 315 18.05 -28.21 11.17
N LYS A 316 16.95 -28.67 11.80
CA LYS A 316 15.62 -28.05 11.65
C LYS A 316 15.63 -26.58 12.05
N ALA A 317 16.27 -26.26 13.17
CA ALA A 317 16.37 -24.90 13.64
C ALA A 317 17.20 -24.02 12.69
N SER A 318 18.29 -24.57 12.14
CA SER A 318 19.12 -23.87 11.16
C SER A 318 18.35 -23.53 9.89
N VAL A 319 17.42 -24.38 9.41
CA VAL A 319 16.55 -24.04 8.26
C VAL A 319 15.68 -22.83 8.56
N TYR A 320 15.03 -22.80 9.72
CA TYR A 320 14.24 -21.64 10.14
C TYR A 320 15.09 -20.38 10.24
N LEU A 321 16.27 -20.47 10.88
CA LEU A 321 17.18 -19.35 11.09
C LEU A 321 17.83 -18.85 9.80
N LEU A 322 18.06 -19.73 8.82
CA LEU A 322 18.54 -19.34 7.49
C LEU A 322 17.53 -18.44 6.75
N ARG A 323 16.22 -18.65 6.99
CA ARG A 323 15.16 -17.84 6.38
C ARG A 323 14.86 -16.57 7.19
N ASN A 324 14.82 -16.69 8.51
CA ASN A 324 14.25 -15.66 9.40
C ASN A 324 15.27 -14.94 10.29
N GLY A 325 16.53 -15.40 10.35
CA GLY A 325 17.56 -14.81 11.19
C GLY A 325 18.14 -13.49 10.64
N GLY A 326 18.91 -12.80 11.49
CA GLY A 326 19.78 -11.70 11.06
C GLY A 326 20.94 -12.19 10.19
N ALA A 327 21.76 -11.27 9.68
CA ALA A 327 22.79 -11.60 8.68
C ALA A 327 23.83 -12.59 9.22
N ALA A 328 24.32 -12.40 10.43
CA ALA A 328 25.28 -13.29 11.08
C ALA A 328 24.63 -14.63 11.44
N VAL A 329 23.41 -14.63 11.98
CA VAL A 329 22.65 -15.86 12.28
C VAL A 329 22.39 -16.68 11.03
N LYS A 330 22.01 -16.05 9.91
CA LYS A 330 21.85 -16.71 8.61
C LYS A 330 23.15 -17.36 8.14
N ASN A 331 24.27 -16.66 8.25
CA ASN A 331 25.58 -17.20 7.87
C ASN A 331 25.99 -18.40 8.74
N ALA A 332 25.75 -18.32 10.06
CA ALA A 332 26.04 -19.40 10.98
C ALA A 332 25.13 -20.62 10.74
N ALA A 333 23.83 -20.40 10.49
CA ALA A 333 22.89 -21.45 10.12
C ALA A 333 23.26 -22.11 8.77
N ARG A 334 23.71 -21.32 7.79
CA ARG A 334 24.21 -21.83 6.50
C ARG A 334 25.41 -22.75 6.69
N ALA A 335 26.37 -22.35 7.53
CA ALA A 335 27.54 -23.15 7.84
C ALA A 335 27.15 -24.48 8.53
N ALA A 336 26.23 -24.43 9.50
CA ALA A 336 25.72 -25.63 10.18
C ALA A 336 25.01 -26.60 9.22
N LEU A 337 24.19 -26.09 8.30
CA LEU A 337 23.49 -26.92 7.32
C LEU A 337 24.42 -27.55 6.29
N SER A 338 25.46 -26.82 5.88
CA SER A 338 26.46 -27.27 4.90
C SER A 338 27.50 -28.21 5.52
N GLY A 339 27.68 -28.13 6.84
CA GLY A 339 28.71 -28.84 7.58
C GLY A 339 28.31 -30.24 8.06
N SER A 340 29.26 -30.85 8.76
CA SER A 340 29.16 -32.12 9.45
C SER A 340 28.21 -32.04 10.65
N ASP A 341 27.96 -33.17 11.30
CA ASP A 341 27.17 -33.19 12.53
C ASP A 341 27.89 -32.45 13.68
N ASP A 342 29.23 -32.46 13.70
CA ASP A 342 30.03 -31.69 14.66
C ASP A 342 29.88 -30.17 14.46
N ASP A 343 29.70 -29.72 13.23
CA ASP A 343 29.43 -28.31 12.93
C ASP A 343 28.04 -27.89 13.44
N VAL A 344 27.04 -28.76 13.32
CA VAL A 344 25.71 -28.53 13.91
C VAL A 344 25.78 -28.48 15.43
N VAL A 345 26.52 -29.40 16.05
CA VAL A 345 26.73 -29.41 17.51
C VAL A 345 27.41 -28.11 17.96
N THR A 346 28.45 -27.67 17.23
CA THR A 346 29.18 -26.43 17.52
C THR A 346 28.27 -25.21 17.39
N PHE A 347 27.46 -25.16 16.34
CA PHE A 347 26.46 -24.12 16.12
C PHE A 347 25.45 -24.05 17.26
N VAL A 348 24.81 -25.17 17.62
CA VAL A 348 23.79 -25.19 18.69
C VAL A 348 24.39 -24.81 20.04
N ARG A 349 25.59 -25.32 20.37
CA ARG A 349 26.20 -25.10 21.69
C ARG A 349 26.78 -23.70 21.89
N SER A 350 27.24 -23.05 20.82
CA SER A 350 27.95 -21.77 20.96
C SER A 350 27.83 -20.85 19.75
N GLY A 351 27.86 -21.39 18.52
CA GLY A 351 27.89 -20.57 17.30
C GLY A 351 26.65 -19.69 17.12
N LEU A 352 25.46 -20.17 17.51
CA LEU A 352 24.22 -19.40 17.45
C LEU A 352 24.27 -18.17 18.37
N ALA A 353 24.77 -18.31 19.60
CA ALA A 353 24.86 -17.20 20.55
C ALA A 353 25.82 -16.12 20.06
N VAL A 354 26.97 -16.50 19.48
CA VAL A 354 27.94 -15.57 18.89
C VAL A 354 27.32 -14.83 17.70
N ALA A 355 26.59 -15.55 16.84
CA ALA A 355 25.94 -14.95 15.69
C ALA A 355 24.81 -13.99 16.08
N GLN A 356 24.01 -14.34 17.09
CA GLN A 356 22.98 -13.46 17.65
C GLN A 356 23.59 -12.19 18.23
N GLU A 357 24.69 -12.29 18.99
CA GLU A 357 25.38 -11.11 19.51
C GLU A 357 25.89 -10.20 18.37
N ALA A 358 26.43 -10.78 17.29
CA ALA A 358 26.88 -9.99 16.15
C ALA A 358 25.73 -9.22 15.47
N ASP A 359 24.58 -9.87 15.28
CA ASP A 359 23.38 -9.24 14.72
C ASP A 359 22.80 -8.17 15.66
N ASP A 360 22.74 -8.44 16.96
CA ASP A 360 22.27 -7.49 17.97
C ASP A 360 23.16 -6.24 18.05
N ARG A 361 24.49 -6.42 17.99
CA ARG A 361 25.44 -5.30 17.93
C ARG A 361 25.29 -4.51 16.63
N ALA A 362 25.05 -5.16 15.50
CA ALA A 362 24.76 -4.46 14.25
C ALA A 362 23.46 -3.64 14.35
N ALA A 363 22.41 -4.19 14.96
CA ALA A 363 21.15 -3.48 15.21
C ALA A 363 21.35 -2.24 16.10
N VAL A 364 22.08 -2.37 17.22
CA VAL A 364 22.38 -1.22 18.09
C VAL A 364 23.29 -0.21 17.40
N SER A 365 24.22 -0.65 16.55
CA SER A 365 25.03 0.26 15.72
C SER A 365 24.17 1.08 14.75
N ALA A 366 23.12 0.48 14.19
CA ALA A 366 22.18 1.21 13.35
C ALA A 366 21.42 2.27 14.15
N ILE A 367 20.96 1.95 15.38
CA ILE A 367 20.33 2.92 16.29
C ILE A 367 21.28 4.09 16.60
N ALA A 368 22.56 3.80 16.87
CA ALA A 368 23.56 4.83 17.16
C ALA A 368 23.81 5.79 15.99
N ALA A 369 23.62 5.32 14.75
CA ALA A 369 23.83 6.08 13.52
C ALA A 369 22.55 6.74 12.96
N ASP A 370 21.37 6.39 13.47
CA ASP A 370 20.09 6.91 12.97
C ASP A 370 19.88 8.38 13.36
N PRO A 371 19.87 9.33 12.40
CA PRO A 371 19.66 10.75 12.70
C PRO A 371 18.28 11.04 13.31
N ASN A 372 17.28 10.17 13.10
CA ASN A 372 15.93 10.33 13.64
C ASN A 372 15.79 9.81 15.08
N ALA A 373 16.71 8.95 15.53
CA ALA A 373 16.72 8.50 16.92
C ALA A 373 17.08 9.68 17.85
N GLY A 374 16.42 9.78 19.01
CA GLY A 374 16.71 10.82 20.00
C GLY A 374 18.19 10.83 20.41
N PRO A 375 18.78 12.00 20.73
CA PRO A 375 20.18 12.11 21.08
C PRO A 375 20.57 11.25 22.30
N GLY A 376 19.66 11.10 23.28
CA GLY A 376 19.83 10.22 24.44
C GLY A 376 19.93 8.75 24.02
N LEU A 377 18.98 8.25 23.22
CA LEU A 377 18.99 6.88 22.70
C LEU A 377 20.25 6.58 21.87
N ARG A 378 20.67 7.51 20.99
CA ARG A 378 21.91 7.35 20.22
C ARG A 378 23.14 7.23 21.11
N GLN A 379 23.20 8.01 22.19
CA GLN A 379 24.30 7.94 23.13
C GLN A 379 24.28 6.62 23.90
N ALA A 380 23.12 6.21 24.40
CA ALA A 380 22.95 4.93 25.09
C ALA A 380 23.33 3.73 24.19
N ALA A 381 23.02 3.79 22.90
CA ALA A 381 23.44 2.80 21.93
C ALA A 381 24.98 2.74 21.80
N ARG A 382 25.66 3.88 21.71
CA ARG A 382 27.14 3.93 21.71
C ARG A 382 27.75 3.36 22.99
N ASP A 383 27.18 3.70 24.13
CA ASP A 383 27.65 3.23 25.43
C ASP A 383 27.43 1.71 25.58
N ALA A 384 26.27 1.20 25.14
CA ALA A 384 25.98 -0.24 25.13
C ALA A 384 26.95 -1.01 24.23
N LEU A 385 27.29 -0.46 23.04
CA LEU A 385 28.26 -1.07 22.13
C LEU A 385 29.67 -1.14 22.71
N ALA A 386 30.08 -0.14 23.50
CA ALA A 386 31.36 -0.12 24.20
C ALA A 386 31.41 -1.08 25.42
N GLY A 387 30.25 -1.57 25.86
CA GLY A 387 30.09 -2.41 27.03
C GLY A 387 29.90 -3.91 26.75
N PRO A 388 29.57 -4.69 27.81
CA PRO A 388 29.30 -6.12 27.69
C PRO A 388 27.98 -6.38 26.92
N TYR A 389 27.86 -7.57 26.32
CA TYR A 389 26.68 -7.97 25.54
C TYR A 389 25.35 -7.81 26.28
N ALA A 390 25.34 -8.05 27.60
CA ALA A 390 24.15 -7.85 28.42
C ALA A 390 23.54 -6.44 28.29
N GLY A 391 24.35 -5.40 28.08
CA GLY A 391 23.89 -4.04 27.83
C GLY A 391 23.25 -3.87 26.45
N VAL A 392 23.85 -4.45 25.41
CA VAL A 392 23.31 -4.48 24.03
C VAL A 392 21.94 -5.17 24.02
N ALA A 393 21.88 -6.38 24.58
CA ALA A 393 20.65 -7.17 24.65
C ALA A 393 19.57 -6.48 25.51
N ALA A 394 19.95 -5.84 26.63
CA ALA A 394 19.01 -5.08 27.46
C ALA A 394 18.41 -3.90 26.69
N LEU A 395 19.23 -3.12 25.98
CA LEU A 395 18.77 -1.99 25.19
C LEU A 395 17.80 -2.41 24.09
N LEU A 396 18.09 -3.49 23.35
CA LEU A 396 17.17 -4.00 22.32
C LEU A 396 15.87 -4.55 22.91
N ARG A 397 15.94 -5.20 24.07
CA ARG A 397 14.78 -5.83 24.71
C ARG A 397 13.83 -4.81 25.34
N THR A 398 14.34 -3.77 25.99
CA THR A 398 13.51 -2.81 26.74
C THR A 398 13.37 -1.45 26.04
N GLY A 399 14.31 -1.11 25.16
CA GLY A 399 14.48 0.24 24.62
C GLY A 399 14.79 1.29 25.69
N ASP A 400 15.13 0.89 26.91
CA ASP A 400 15.29 1.78 28.05
C ASP A 400 16.72 2.32 28.14
N TYR A 401 16.85 3.59 28.53
CA TYR A 401 18.14 4.27 28.62
C TYR A 401 18.11 5.45 29.61
N PRO A 402 19.27 5.85 30.17
CA PRO A 402 19.34 7.03 31.03
C PRO A 402 18.80 8.28 30.32
N GLY A 403 17.79 8.91 30.93
CA GLY A 403 17.16 10.12 30.38
C GLY A 403 15.92 9.88 29.50
N ARG A 404 15.56 8.62 29.20
CA ARG A 404 14.39 8.29 28.39
C ARG A 404 13.11 8.95 28.89
N ASP A 405 12.87 8.96 30.19
CA ASP A 405 11.66 9.56 30.77
C ASP A 405 11.55 11.06 30.47
N THR A 406 12.70 11.74 30.38
CA THR A 406 12.74 13.16 30.01
C THR A 406 12.44 13.33 28.53
N ASP A 407 13.06 12.51 27.67
CA ASP A 407 12.84 12.53 26.22
C ASP A 407 11.37 12.21 25.88
N ASP A 408 10.81 11.15 26.47
CA ASP A 408 9.40 10.76 26.32
C ASP A 408 8.46 11.91 26.74
N ARG A 409 8.72 12.57 27.88
CA ARG A 409 7.93 13.74 28.32
C ARG A 409 8.06 14.94 27.39
N ILE A 410 9.23 15.19 26.80
CA ILE A 410 9.41 16.24 25.80
C ILE A 410 8.57 15.94 24.56
N GLU A 411 8.58 14.70 24.07
CA GLU A 411 7.75 14.28 22.93
C GLU A 411 6.26 14.47 23.22
N VAL A 412 5.78 14.06 24.40
CA VAL A 412 4.39 14.29 24.80
C VAL A 412 4.06 15.78 24.88
N ASN A 413 4.96 16.63 25.38
CA ASN A 413 4.74 18.08 25.38
C ASN A 413 4.67 18.68 23.97
N GLN A 414 5.46 18.17 23.02
CA GLN A 414 5.38 18.59 21.62
C GLN A 414 4.04 18.19 20.99
N LEU A 415 3.57 16.96 21.25
CA LEU A 415 2.26 16.49 20.81
C LEU A 415 1.11 17.29 21.47
N LEU A 416 1.24 17.64 22.75
CA LEU A 416 0.28 18.49 23.45
C LEU A 416 0.20 19.89 22.80
N ALA A 417 1.34 20.47 22.42
CA ALA A 417 1.36 21.78 21.78
C ALA A 417 0.67 21.78 20.40
N ALA A 418 0.92 20.74 19.59
CA ALA A 418 0.41 20.63 18.21
C ALA A 418 -0.99 20.01 18.09
N GLY A 419 -1.42 19.20 19.07
CA GLY A 419 -2.62 18.38 18.98
C GLY A 419 -3.96 19.11 19.12
N GLY A 420 -5.03 18.42 18.73
CA GLY A 420 -6.41 18.84 18.97
C GLY A 420 -6.85 18.68 20.43
N PRO A 421 -8.09 19.04 20.78
CA PRO A 421 -8.60 19.00 22.16
C PRO A 421 -8.46 17.63 22.86
N SER A 422 -8.77 16.54 22.16
CA SER A 422 -8.68 15.18 22.69
C SER A 422 -7.23 14.76 22.87
N THR A 423 -6.38 15.07 21.89
CA THR A 423 -4.93 14.85 21.98
C THR A 423 -4.32 15.62 23.15
N LYS A 424 -4.70 16.89 23.33
CA LYS A 424 -4.26 17.73 24.46
C LYS A 424 -4.68 17.16 25.80
N SER A 425 -5.95 16.78 25.93
CA SER A 425 -6.49 16.18 27.16
C SER A 425 -5.78 14.87 27.52
N ALA A 426 -5.61 13.98 26.54
CA ALA A 426 -4.93 12.71 26.72
C ALA A 426 -3.44 12.88 27.04
N ALA A 427 -2.75 13.80 26.36
CA ALA A 427 -1.35 14.13 26.62
C ALA A 427 -1.16 14.72 28.02
N GLN A 428 -2.03 15.65 28.44
CA GLN A 428 -1.97 16.24 29.79
C GLN A 428 -2.17 15.16 30.87
N LYS A 429 -3.18 14.30 30.70
CA LYS A 429 -3.41 13.17 31.59
C LYS A 429 -2.19 12.26 31.71
N ALA A 430 -1.51 12.01 30.60
CA ALA A 430 -0.28 11.20 30.59
C ALA A 430 0.87 11.90 31.33
N LEU A 431 1.04 13.21 31.14
CA LEU A 431 2.06 14.01 31.83
C LEU A 431 1.83 14.12 33.34
N ASP A 432 0.56 14.18 33.77
CA ASP A 432 0.17 14.20 35.19
C ASP A 432 0.30 12.82 35.86
N GLY A 433 0.45 11.76 35.05
CA GLY A 433 0.58 10.38 35.49
C GLY A 433 2.02 9.91 35.70
N THR A 434 2.16 8.60 35.72
CA THR A 434 3.44 7.90 35.79
C THR A 434 4.16 7.90 34.44
N VAL A 435 5.44 7.54 34.43
CA VAL A 435 6.19 7.32 33.18
C VAL A 435 5.55 6.22 32.33
N ALA A 436 4.90 5.23 32.96
CA ALA A 436 4.16 4.21 32.23
C ALA A 436 2.98 4.83 31.46
N ASP A 437 2.28 5.82 32.04
CA ASP A 437 1.19 6.54 31.37
C ASP A 437 1.71 7.40 30.19
N VAL A 438 2.86 8.06 30.35
CA VAL A 438 3.54 8.78 29.26
C VAL A 438 3.85 7.84 28.10
N ARG A 439 4.44 6.68 28.39
CA ARG A 439 4.83 5.69 27.38
C ARG A 439 3.61 5.03 26.73
N GLU A 440 2.55 4.75 27.49
CA GLU A 440 1.30 4.22 26.94
C GLU A 440 0.61 5.23 26.01
N PHE A 441 0.64 6.51 26.37
CA PHE A 441 0.15 7.57 25.49
C PHE A 441 0.96 7.63 24.19
N LEU A 442 2.29 7.62 24.26
CA LEU A 442 3.12 7.59 23.05
C LEU A 442 2.85 6.33 22.21
N ALA A 443 2.81 5.15 22.82
CA ALA A 443 2.63 3.89 22.09
C ALA A 443 1.26 3.79 21.40
N HIS A 444 0.18 4.16 22.08
CA HIS A 444 -1.19 3.95 21.60
C HIS A 444 -2.08 5.18 21.74
N GLY A 445 -2.05 5.85 22.90
CA GLY A 445 -3.00 6.91 23.24
C GLY A 445 -3.01 8.10 22.28
N ARG A 446 -1.85 8.50 21.73
CA ARG A 446 -1.73 9.62 20.78
C ARG A 446 -2.52 9.39 19.49
N TYR A 447 -2.55 8.15 19.02
CA TYR A 447 -3.23 7.79 17.77
C TYR A 447 -4.74 7.77 18.00
N VAL A 448 -5.18 7.13 19.09
CA VAL A 448 -6.60 7.11 19.48
C VAL A 448 -7.12 8.53 19.68
N ALA A 449 -6.39 9.36 20.43
CA ALA A 449 -6.80 10.73 20.70
C ALA A 449 -6.82 11.60 19.43
N HIS A 450 -5.85 11.43 18.53
CA HIS A 450 -5.85 12.12 17.24
C HIS A 450 -7.04 11.70 16.36
N LEU A 451 -7.37 10.42 16.29
CA LEU A 451 -8.53 9.93 15.55
C LEU A 451 -9.83 10.51 16.10
N ILE A 452 -9.98 10.61 17.42
CA ILE A 452 -11.13 11.28 18.04
C ILE A 452 -11.18 12.76 17.64
N ASP A 453 -10.05 13.45 17.58
CA ASP A 453 -10.02 14.84 17.13
C ASP A 453 -10.50 14.95 15.67
N LEU A 454 -10.03 14.08 14.78
CA LEU A 454 -10.42 14.07 13.36
C LEU A 454 -11.92 13.76 13.18
N ASP A 455 -12.43 12.77 13.90
CA ASP A 455 -13.86 12.40 13.86
C ASP A 455 -14.74 13.55 14.36
N VAL A 456 -14.34 14.21 15.45
CA VAL A 456 -15.05 15.40 15.96
C VAL A 456 -15.01 16.54 14.95
N TYR A 457 -13.86 16.78 14.29
CA TYR A 457 -13.77 17.81 13.26
C TYR A 457 -14.66 17.48 12.06
N ALA A 458 -14.63 16.24 11.56
CA ALA A 458 -15.48 15.80 10.45
C ALA A 458 -16.97 15.85 10.81
N THR A 459 -17.36 15.44 12.01
CA THR A 459 -18.75 15.51 12.48
C THR A 459 -19.25 16.95 12.54
N ARG A 460 -18.40 17.92 12.93
CA ARG A 460 -18.77 19.35 13.01
C ARG A 460 -19.10 19.94 11.64
N THR A 461 -18.57 19.39 10.54
CA THR A 461 -18.82 19.93 9.20
C THR A 461 -20.22 19.57 8.68
N LEU A 462 -20.94 18.62 9.30
CA LEU A 462 -22.30 18.22 8.93
C LEU A 462 -23.35 19.37 9.02
N GLY A 463 -22.99 20.51 9.60
CA GLY A 463 -23.83 21.70 9.65
C GLY A 463 -23.52 22.77 8.59
N GLU A 464 -22.49 22.59 7.75
CA GLU A 464 -21.96 23.68 6.92
C GLU A 464 -22.71 23.85 5.59
N GLY A 465 -23.09 22.74 4.94
CA GLY A 465 -23.83 22.80 3.68
C GLY A 465 -24.11 21.41 3.08
N PRO A 466 -25.05 21.30 2.13
CA PRO A 466 -25.48 20.02 1.59
C PRO A 466 -24.38 19.21 0.89
N GLU A 467 -23.47 19.85 0.15
CA GLU A 467 -22.33 19.17 -0.48
C GLU A 467 -21.35 18.66 0.58
N VAL A 468 -21.09 19.47 1.62
CA VAL A 468 -20.25 19.06 2.75
C VAL A 468 -20.86 17.84 3.45
N VAL A 469 -22.17 17.85 3.72
CA VAL A 469 -22.88 16.73 4.36
C VAL A 469 -22.79 15.46 3.52
N ALA A 470 -23.01 15.56 2.20
CA ALA A 470 -22.99 14.40 1.31
C ALA A 470 -21.64 13.68 1.31
N VAL A 471 -20.53 14.42 1.46
CA VAL A 471 -19.18 13.85 1.52
C VAL A 471 -18.83 13.40 2.95
N ALA A 472 -19.09 14.25 3.96
CA ALA A 472 -18.75 13.97 5.36
C ALA A 472 -19.32 12.63 5.84
N GLN A 473 -20.59 12.36 5.54
CA GLN A 473 -21.25 11.14 6.00
C GLN A 473 -20.59 9.87 5.46
N GLY A 474 -20.16 9.88 4.18
CA GLY A 474 -19.49 8.71 3.61
C GLY A 474 -18.13 8.43 4.24
N VAL A 475 -17.43 9.47 4.70
CA VAL A 475 -16.14 9.35 5.38
C VAL A 475 -16.34 8.88 6.82
N LEU A 476 -17.33 9.43 7.54
CA LEU A 476 -17.68 9.02 8.91
C LEU A 476 -18.18 7.56 8.98
N ASP A 477 -18.81 7.08 7.92
CA ASP A 477 -19.25 5.67 7.80
C ASP A 477 -18.13 4.74 7.28
N GLY A 478 -16.96 5.29 6.93
CA GLY A 478 -15.80 4.59 6.39
C GLY A 478 -14.70 4.32 7.44
N PRO A 479 -13.52 3.83 7.01
CA PRO A 479 -12.39 3.64 7.90
C PRO A 479 -11.78 4.98 8.34
N ASP A 480 -11.28 5.04 9.57
CA ASP A 480 -10.66 6.23 10.19
C ASP A 480 -9.55 6.85 9.34
N SER A 481 -8.87 6.04 8.52
CA SER A 481 -7.82 6.49 7.59
C SER A 481 -8.32 7.52 6.55
N GLY A 482 -9.64 7.59 6.29
CA GLY A 482 -10.25 8.56 5.40
C GLY A 482 -10.43 9.97 6.00
N LEU A 483 -10.43 10.10 7.33
CA LEU A 483 -10.81 11.36 8.01
C LEU A 483 -9.82 12.50 7.70
N GLN A 484 -8.52 12.24 7.72
CA GLN A 484 -7.52 13.27 7.45
C GLN A 484 -7.62 13.76 6.00
N HIS A 485 -7.72 12.83 5.04
CA HIS A 485 -7.87 13.18 3.63
C HIS A 485 -9.15 13.99 3.38
N TYR A 486 -10.24 13.64 4.05
CA TYR A 486 -11.47 14.42 3.99
C TYR A 486 -11.25 15.88 4.43
N LEU A 487 -10.63 16.10 5.59
CA LEU A 487 -10.41 17.44 6.12
C LEU A 487 -9.46 18.27 5.25
N ASP A 488 -8.39 17.66 4.73
CA ASP A 488 -7.36 18.35 3.97
C ASP A 488 -7.75 18.62 2.51
N VAL A 489 -8.48 17.69 1.90
CA VAL A 489 -8.72 17.67 0.45
C VAL A 489 -10.19 17.86 0.11
N GLU A 490 -11.08 17.03 0.67
CA GLU A 490 -12.47 16.98 0.21
C GLU A 490 -13.36 18.08 0.81
N LEU A 491 -13.12 18.47 2.06
CA LEU A 491 -13.91 19.49 2.75
C LEU A 491 -13.78 20.88 2.09
N PRO A 492 -12.58 21.40 1.77
CA PRO A 492 -12.46 22.67 1.04
C PRO A 492 -13.18 22.64 -0.32
N LYS A 493 -13.11 21.51 -1.04
CA LYS A 493 -13.79 21.31 -2.31
C LYS A 493 -15.31 21.32 -2.14
N ALA A 494 -15.84 20.59 -1.16
CA ALA A 494 -17.27 20.57 -0.86
C ALA A 494 -17.81 21.96 -0.46
N ARG A 495 -17.06 22.72 0.35
CA ARG A 495 -17.39 24.12 0.68
C ARG A 495 -17.44 25.02 -0.54
N ALA A 496 -16.49 24.88 -1.45
CA ALA A 496 -16.47 25.66 -2.69
C ALA A 496 -17.72 25.36 -3.56
N ARG A 497 -18.16 24.11 -3.59
CA ARG A 497 -19.38 23.67 -4.30
C ARG A 497 -20.67 24.20 -3.66
N ASP A 498 -20.75 24.21 -2.33
CA ASP A 498 -21.86 24.82 -1.60
C ASP A 498 -21.92 26.34 -1.88
N ALA A 499 -20.77 27.02 -1.85
CA ALA A 499 -20.69 28.44 -2.17
C ALA A 499 -21.12 28.75 -3.62
N PHE A 500 -20.68 27.93 -4.58
CA PHE A 500 -21.08 28.03 -5.98
C PHE A 500 -22.60 27.87 -6.15
N THR A 501 -23.17 26.84 -5.53
CA THR A 501 -24.62 26.59 -5.53
C THR A 501 -25.40 27.75 -4.92
N ALA A 502 -24.94 28.29 -3.79
CA ALA A 502 -25.57 29.42 -3.12
C ALA A 502 -25.57 30.70 -3.98
N ALA A 503 -24.47 30.97 -4.70
CA ALA A 503 -24.37 32.10 -5.62
C ALA A 503 -25.37 31.99 -6.78
N HIS A 504 -25.48 30.81 -7.40
CA HIS A 504 -26.46 30.55 -8.45
C HIS A 504 -27.91 30.71 -7.94
N VAL A 505 -28.23 30.11 -6.80
CA VAL A 505 -29.57 30.22 -6.18
C VAL A 505 -29.93 31.68 -5.89
N THR A 506 -28.97 32.49 -5.43
CA THR A 506 -29.17 33.94 -5.17
C THR A 506 -29.52 34.69 -6.45
N LYS A 507 -28.78 34.43 -7.54
CA LYS A 507 -29.02 35.03 -8.86
C LYS A 507 -30.40 34.68 -9.42
N VAL A 508 -30.82 33.42 -9.31
CA VAL A 508 -32.16 32.99 -9.74
C VAL A 508 -33.26 33.63 -8.88
N ASN A 509 -33.07 33.66 -7.56
CA ASN A 509 -34.04 34.30 -6.64
C ASN A 509 -34.25 35.77 -6.94
N ALA A 510 -33.21 36.51 -7.31
CA ALA A 510 -33.34 37.92 -7.69
C ALA A 510 -34.27 38.09 -8.91
N MET A 511 -34.09 37.26 -9.96
CA MET A 511 -34.95 37.30 -11.15
C MET A 511 -36.40 36.91 -10.84
N VAL A 512 -36.60 35.90 -9.98
CA VAL A 512 -37.93 35.46 -9.53
C VAL A 512 -38.63 36.55 -8.71
N ALA A 513 -37.90 37.22 -7.82
CA ALA A 513 -38.42 38.31 -7.00
C ALA A 513 -38.83 39.50 -7.88
N GLU A 514 -38.00 39.87 -8.86
CA GLU A 514 -38.31 40.91 -9.83
C GLU A 514 -39.59 40.58 -10.61
N ALA A 515 -39.72 39.35 -11.12
CA ALA A 515 -40.92 38.92 -11.85
C ALA A 515 -42.17 38.97 -10.96
N THR A 516 -42.03 38.64 -9.68
CA THR A 516 -43.12 38.68 -8.70
C THR A 516 -43.54 40.11 -8.39
N ALA A 517 -42.60 41.05 -8.27
CA ALA A 517 -42.88 42.47 -8.06
C ALA A 517 -43.63 43.13 -9.24
N LEU A 518 -43.60 42.52 -10.43
CA LEU A 518 -44.38 42.99 -11.57
C LEU A 518 -45.89 42.71 -11.42
N VAL A 519 -46.28 41.75 -10.58
CA VAL A 519 -47.68 41.37 -10.33
C VAL A 519 -48.43 42.42 -9.53
N SER A 520 -47.74 43.12 -8.63
CA SER A 520 -48.24 44.34 -7.96
C SER A 520 -48.14 45.55 -8.90
#